data_AF-A0AAD7VR62-F1
#
_entry.id   AF-A0AAD7VR62-F1
#
_cell.length_a   1.000
_cell.length_b   1.000
_cell.length_c   1.000
_cell.angle_alpha   90.00
_cell.angle_beta   90.00
_cell.angle_gamma   90.00
#
_symmetry.space_group_name_H-M   'P 1'
#
loop_
_entity.id
_entity.type
_entity.pdbx_description
1 polymer ?
#
loop_
_entity_poly.entity_id
_entity_poly.type
_entity_poly.pdbx_seq_one_letter_code
_entity_poly.pdbx_strand_id
1 'polypeptide(L)'
;MSYFPSLEEIDQGQTEAREVSGDAIDFGVPDNEEDFIARERAVLGASDATALAGEPDLLNGDADHTSTGIPANQLDISFIPSGQSFDTPTIPEIAQEEVEPDVVKEWRERRELAIQRRDEQSEAKKHETRETAKQAIDDFYENYNDKKDKSIAQTRDEEKEFIESRESTVAGGTSWERIVKLVDLSEKHARTSTVDKSRFRELLLSLKDDPNAPGAKGY
;
A
#
# COMPACT_ATOMS: atom_id res chain seq x y z
N MET A 1 17.84 5.41 -9.95
CA MET A 1 18.39 4.76 -8.76
C MET A 1 19.73 5.40 -8.45
N SER A 2 19.86 6.06 -7.31
CA SER A 2 21.10 6.71 -6.86
C SER A 2 22.12 5.64 -6.48
N TYR A 3 23.26 5.64 -7.14
CA TYR A 3 24.38 4.74 -6.83
C TYR A 3 25.07 5.22 -5.53
N PHE A 4 25.34 4.29 -4.61
CA PHE A 4 26.03 4.60 -3.35
C PHE A 4 27.55 4.60 -3.54
N PRO A 5 28.29 5.62 -3.06
CA PRO A 5 29.73 5.71 -3.24
C PRO A 5 30.50 4.57 -2.58
N SER A 6 31.60 4.15 -3.18
CA SER A 6 32.51 3.16 -2.61
C SER A 6 33.35 3.77 -1.48
N LEU A 7 33.83 2.93 -0.54
CA LEU A 7 34.57 3.38 0.65
C LEU A 7 35.85 4.18 0.33
N GLU A 8 36.46 3.95 -0.84
CA GLU A 8 37.63 4.67 -1.33
C GLU A 8 37.28 6.11 -1.79
N GLU A 9 36.06 6.33 -2.30
CA GLU A 9 35.59 7.65 -2.76
C GLU A 9 35.12 8.55 -1.60
N ILE A 10 34.64 7.94 -0.51
CA ILE A 10 34.23 8.66 0.71
C ILE A 10 35.46 9.22 1.45
N ASP A 11 36.57 8.49 1.48
CA ASP A 11 37.83 8.94 2.11
C ASP A 11 38.47 10.11 1.34
N GLN A 12 38.18 10.24 0.05
CA GLN A 12 38.62 11.34 -0.82
C GLN A 12 37.68 12.56 -0.77
N GLY A 13 36.65 12.53 0.09
CA GLY A 13 35.81 13.69 0.39
C GLY A 13 34.69 14.01 -0.62
N GLN A 14 34.32 13.07 -1.49
CA GLN A 14 33.16 13.23 -2.37
C GLN A 14 31.92 12.55 -1.76
N THR A 15 30.96 13.34 -1.28
CA THR A 15 29.75 12.84 -0.58
C THR A 15 28.42 13.21 -1.25
N GLU A 16 28.43 13.70 -2.49
CA GLU A 16 27.20 14.02 -3.24
C GLU A 16 26.79 12.87 -4.18
N ALA A 17 25.51 12.49 -4.15
CA ALA A 17 24.95 11.48 -5.05
C ALA A 17 24.82 12.04 -6.47
N ARG A 18 25.50 11.41 -7.44
CA ARG A 18 25.46 11.84 -8.84
C ARG A 18 24.11 11.46 -9.50
N GLU A 19 23.37 12.47 -9.95
CA GLU A 19 22.09 12.26 -10.64
C GLU A 19 22.29 11.65 -12.04
N VAL A 20 21.60 10.55 -12.30
CA VAL A 20 21.50 9.93 -13.62
C VAL A 20 20.29 10.56 -14.32
N SER A 21 20.56 11.32 -15.37
CA SER A 21 19.55 12.02 -16.16
C SER A 21 18.62 11.06 -16.91
N GLY A 22 17.33 11.15 -16.62
CA GLY A 22 16.26 11.24 -17.63
C GLY A 22 16.07 10.10 -18.64
N ASP A 23 15.90 8.86 -18.20
CA ASP A 23 15.11 7.89 -18.97
C ASP A 23 14.20 7.11 -18.01
N ALA A 24 12.95 6.88 -18.44
CA ALA A 24 11.90 6.33 -17.62
C ALA A 24 12.32 4.99 -16.98
N ILE A 25 12.00 4.81 -15.69
CA ILE A 25 12.10 3.50 -15.04
C ILE A 25 11.02 2.62 -15.68
N ASP A 26 11.40 1.87 -16.71
CA ASP A 26 10.65 0.72 -17.20
C ASP A 26 10.62 -0.29 -16.05
N PHE A 27 9.47 -0.40 -15.39
CA PHE A 27 9.26 -1.34 -14.28
C PHE A 27 9.21 -2.79 -14.76
N GLY A 28 9.35 -3.06 -16.07
CA GLY A 28 9.58 -4.42 -16.58
C GLY A 28 8.57 -5.42 -16.02
N VAL A 29 7.31 -5.01 -15.88
CA VAL A 29 6.20 -5.90 -15.57
C VAL A 29 5.57 -6.24 -16.91
N PRO A 30 6.00 -7.32 -17.59
CA PRO A 30 5.23 -7.85 -18.69
C PRO A 30 4.02 -8.57 -18.07
N ASP A 31 2.85 -8.44 -18.71
CA ASP A 31 1.52 -8.89 -18.23
C ASP A 31 1.36 -10.43 -18.08
N ASN A 32 2.47 -11.18 -17.96
CA ASN A 32 2.51 -12.64 -17.88
C ASN A 32 3.02 -13.11 -16.50
N GLU A 33 2.08 -13.61 -15.69
CA GLU A 33 2.29 -14.19 -14.35
C GLU A 33 3.31 -15.35 -14.32
N GLU A 34 3.63 -15.94 -15.48
CA GLU A 34 4.63 -17.02 -15.61
C GLU A 34 6.06 -16.58 -15.28
N ASP A 35 6.39 -15.29 -15.44
CA ASP A 35 7.75 -14.78 -15.25
C ASP A 35 8.10 -14.61 -13.76
N PHE A 36 7.10 -14.34 -12.92
CA PHE A 36 7.28 -14.29 -11.46
C PHE A 36 7.60 -15.69 -10.89
N ILE A 37 6.88 -16.72 -11.34
CA ILE A 37 7.12 -18.12 -10.94
C ILE A 37 8.49 -18.59 -11.44
N ALA A 38 8.89 -18.22 -12.66
CA ALA A 38 10.20 -18.55 -13.21
C ALA A 38 11.34 -17.87 -12.44
N ARG A 39 11.17 -16.60 -12.06
CA ARG A 39 12.13 -15.84 -11.24
C ARG A 39 12.26 -16.43 -9.83
N GLU A 40 11.17 -16.74 -9.16
CA GLU A 40 11.19 -17.38 -7.84
C GLU A 40 11.80 -18.79 -7.91
N ARG A 41 11.50 -19.58 -8.96
CA ARG A 41 12.14 -20.89 -9.19
C ARG A 41 13.64 -20.81 -9.45
N ALA A 42 14.11 -19.75 -10.12
CA ALA A 42 15.52 -19.55 -10.41
C ALA A 42 16.30 -19.10 -9.16
N VAL A 43 15.65 -18.35 -8.26
CA VAL A 43 16.26 -17.84 -7.02
C VAL A 43 16.24 -18.90 -5.92
N LEU A 44 15.16 -19.70 -5.79
CA LEU A 44 14.94 -20.63 -4.67
C LEU A 44 15.18 -22.11 -5.01
N GLY A 45 15.35 -22.44 -6.30
CA GLY A 45 15.53 -23.81 -6.75
C GLY A 45 14.21 -24.62 -6.78
N ALA A 46 14.13 -25.59 -7.68
CA ALA A 46 12.88 -26.27 -8.07
C ALA A 46 12.14 -27.02 -6.94
N SER A 47 12.80 -27.31 -5.82
CA SER A 47 12.25 -28.10 -4.72
C SER A 47 11.32 -27.31 -3.77
N ASP A 48 11.49 -25.99 -3.67
CA ASP A 48 10.75 -25.17 -2.68
C ASP A 48 9.56 -24.41 -3.30
N ALA A 49 9.64 -24.07 -4.59
CA ALA A 49 8.56 -23.37 -5.30
C ALA A 49 7.27 -24.21 -5.43
N THR A 50 7.35 -25.55 -5.35
CA THR A 50 6.18 -26.44 -5.35
C THR A 50 5.46 -26.49 -4.00
N ALA A 51 6.10 -26.06 -2.90
CA ALA A 51 5.46 -25.98 -1.59
C ALA A 51 4.49 -24.79 -1.47
N LEU A 52 4.71 -23.73 -2.26
CA LEU A 52 3.88 -22.53 -2.27
C LEU A 52 2.71 -22.58 -3.26
N ALA A 53 2.75 -23.49 -4.24
CA ALA A 53 1.79 -23.57 -5.34
C ALA A 53 0.69 -24.63 -5.16
N GLY A 54 0.73 -25.42 -4.09
CA GLY A 54 -0.30 -26.38 -3.75
C GLY A 54 -0.94 -25.99 -2.43
N GLU A 55 -2.20 -25.57 -2.46
CA GLU A 55 -2.96 -25.23 -1.25
C GLU A 55 -2.99 -26.43 -0.29
N PRO A 56 -2.43 -26.34 0.93
CA PRO A 56 -2.81 -27.26 1.98
C PRO A 56 -4.10 -26.73 2.61
N ASP A 57 -5.17 -27.49 2.41
CA ASP A 57 -6.43 -27.40 3.14
C ASP A 57 -6.16 -27.48 4.66
N LEU A 58 -6.02 -26.30 5.29
CA LEU A 58 -5.79 -26.14 6.74
C LEU A 58 -7.09 -25.91 7.51
N LEU A 59 -8.24 -26.36 6.98
CA LEU A 59 -9.53 -26.20 7.65
C LEU A 59 -10.25 -27.52 7.93
N ASN A 60 -9.51 -28.59 8.24
CA ASN A 60 -10.11 -29.76 8.87
C ASN A 60 -9.28 -30.23 10.07
N GLY A 61 -9.86 -30.07 11.25
CA GLY A 61 -9.22 -30.38 12.52
C GLY A 61 -8.95 -31.86 12.69
N ASP A 62 -7.75 -32.17 13.15
CA ASP A 62 -7.53 -33.19 14.18
C ASP A 62 -6.23 -32.85 14.90
N ALA A 63 -6.26 -32.99 16.23
CA ALA A 63 -5.09 -32.84 17.06
C ALA A 63 -4.11 -34.00 16.80
N ASP A 64 -2.83 -33.73 17.05
CA ASP A 64 -1.70 -34.69 17.13
C ASP A 64 -0.89 -34.88 15.84
N HIS A 65 0.30 -34.26 15.81
CA HIS A 65 1.57 -34.89 15.45
C HIS A 65 2.74 -33.90 15.56
N THR A 66 3.60 -34.14 16.55
CA THR A 66 5.04 -34.36 16.37
C THR A 66 5.77 -33.63 15.22
N SER A 67 6.58 -32.63 15.62
CA SER A 67 7.99 -32.43 15.26
C SER A 67 8.46 -32.68 13.82
N THR A 68 8.68 -31.61 13.04
CA THR A 68 9.79 -31.43 12.06
C THR A 68 9.80 -29.97 11.60
N GLY A 69 10.88 -29.21 11.42
CA GLY A 69 12.31 -29.35 11.62
C GLY A 69 12.96 -27.99 11.32
N ILE A 70 13.88 -27.52 12.17
CA ILE A 70 14.75 -26.37 11.89
C ILE A 70 16.01 -26.92 11.22
N PRO A 71 16.52 -26.37 10.10
CA PRO A 71 17.77 -26.81 9.52
C PRO A 71 18.93 -26.34 10.41
N ALA A 72 19.40 -27.23 11.28
CA ALA A 72 20.65 -27.08 11.97
C ALA A 72 21.79 -27.26 10.95
N ASN A 73 22.72 -26.30 10.91
CA ASN A 73 24.03 -26.49 10.26
C ASN A 73 24.73 -27.70 10.92
N GLN A 74 24.62 -28.84 10.26
CA GLN A 74 25.25 -30.09 10.63
C GLN A 74 26.74 -29.99 10.26
N LEU A 75 27.61 -29.74 11.24
CA LEU A 75 28.98 -30.19 11.14
C LEU A 75 28.96 -31.71 11.29
N ASP A 76 29.19 -32.38 10.16
CA ASP A 76 29.38 -33.82 10.04
C ASP A 76 30.63 -34.24 10.83
N ILE A 77 30.42 -34.73 12.05
CA ILE A 77 31.36 -35.63 12.70
C ILE A 77 30.75 -37.02 12.58
N SER A 78 31.23 -37.73 11.57
CA SER A 78 30.78 -39.05 11.20
C SER A 78 30.94 -40.03 12.36
N PHE A 79 29.82 -40.68 12.65
CA PHE A 79 29.62 -41.91 13.42
C PHE A 79 30.80 -42.91 13.34
N ILE A 80 31.42 -43.21 14.49
CA ILE A 80 32.21 -44.43 14.71
C ILE A 80 31.35 -45.38 15.57
N PRO A 81 31.10 -46.63 15.15
CA PRO A 81 30.28 -47.56 15.91
C PRO A 81 31.07 -48.30 16.99
N SER A 82 30.33 -48.68 18.04
CA SER A 82 30.63 -49.71 19.05
C SER A 82 31.67 -49.40 20.13
N GLY A 83 31.15 -49.29 21.37
CA GLY A 83 31.58 -50.14 22.48
C GLY A 83 33.07 -50.09 22.86
N GLN A 84 33.52 -48.97 23.42
CA GLN A 84 34.60 -48.96 24.41
C GLN A 84 34.23 -47.98 25.52
N SER A 85 34.12 -48.51 26.74
CA SER A 85 34.03 -47.76 27.99
C SER A 85 35.31 -46.95 28.18
N PHE A 86 35.21 -45.64 28.05
CA PHE A 86 36.23 -44.72 28.57
C PHE A 86 35.81 -44.34 29.99
N ASP A 87 36.41 -45.02 30.96
CA ASP A 87 36.32 -44.64 32.37
C ASP A 87 36.94 -43.25 32.54
N THR A 88 36.10 -42.22 32.49
CA THR A 88 36.46 -40.89 32.99
C THR A 88 36.44 -40.97 34.51
N PRO A 89 37.55 -40.65 35.21
CA PRO A 89 37.49 -40.61 36.66
C PRO A 89 36.52 -39.50 37.07
N THR A 90 35.43 -39.88 37.74
CA THR A 90 34.54 -38.95 38.46
C THR A 90 35.38 -38.23 39.50
N ILE A 91 35.84 -37.03 39.16
CA ILE A 91 36.47 -36.11 40.11
C ILE A 91 35.37 -35.66 41.07
N PRO A 92 35.53 -35.82 42.40
CA PRO A 92 34.55 -35.31 43.34
C PRO A 92 34.44 -33.79 43.16
N GLU A 93 33.20 -33.32 42.98
CA GLU A 93 32.84 -31.91 42.91
C GLU A 93 33.14 -31.25 44.26
N ILE A 94 34.41 -30.87 44.43
CA ILE A 94 34.80 -29.92 45.47
C ILE A 94 34.28 -28.59 44.96
N ALA A 95 33.15 -28.13 45.51
CA ALA A 95 32.68 -26.76 45.39
C ALA A 95 33.72 -25.83 46.02
N GLN A 96 34.83 -25.61 45.32
CA GLN A 96 35.68 -24.47 45.59
C GLN A 96 34.86 -23.27 45.14
N GLU A 97 34.53 -22.38 46.07
CA GLU A 97 34.11 -21.02 45.74
C GLU A 97 35.27 -20.38 44.95
N GLU A 98 35.35 -20.68 43.67
CA GLU A 98 36.27 -19.99 42.77
C GLU A 98 35.77 -18.56 42.70
N VAL A 99 36.47 -17.69 43.43
CA VAL A 99 36.31 -16.24 43.31
C VAL A 99 36.54 -15.92 41.85
N GLU A 100 35.45 -15.61 41.13
CA GLU A 100 35.55 -15.33 39.70
C GLU A 100 36.63 -14.28 39.48
N PRO A 101 37.56 -14.51 38.53
CA PRO A 101 38.64 -13.57 38.28
C PRO A 101 38.05 -12.21 37.89
N ASP A 102 38.58 -11.13 38.46
CA ASP A 102 37.98 -9.79 38.32
C ASP A 102 37.85 -9.32 36.85
N VAL A 103 38.72 -9.82 35.97
CA VAL A 103 38.64 -9.60 34.51
C VAL A 103 37.33 -10.15 33.91
N VAL A 104 36.85 -11.30 34.38
CA VAL A 104 35.60 -11.91 33.93
C VAL A 104 34.39 -11.13 34.46
N LYS A 105 34.47 -10.59 35.68
CA LYS A 105 33.42 -9.70 36.23
C LYS A 105 33.31 -8.43 35.40
N GLU A 106 34.42 -7.72 35.16
CA GLU A 106 34.43 -6.51 34.32
C GLU A 106 33.93 -6.80 32.90
N TRP A 107 34.30 -7.95 32.32
CA TRP A 107 33.82 -8.33 31.00
C TRP A 107 32.30 -8.56 30.97
N ARG A 108 31.74 -9.23 31.98
CA ARG A 108 30.30 -9.42 32.09
C ARG A 108 29.57 -8.09 32.27
N GLU A 109 30.07 -7.22 33.14
CA GLU A 109 29.48 -5.88 33.34
C GLU A 109 29.48 -5.04 32.07
N ARG A 110 30.60 -5.01 31.32
CA ARG A 110 30.68 -4.31 30.03
C ARG A 110 29.72 -4.90 28.99
N ARG A 111 29.59 -6.22 28.95
CA ARG A 111 28.68 -6.92 28.03
C ARG A 111 27.22 -6.66 28.38
N GLU A 112 26.87 -6.76 29.65
CA GLU A 112 25.51 -6.50 30.14
C GLU A 112 25.09 -5.07 29.82
N LEU A 113 25.97 -4.09 30.07
CA LEU A 113 25.72 -2.69 29.73
C LEU A 113 25.55 -2.47 28.21
N ALA A 114 26.32 -3.19 27.38
CA ALA A 114 26.15 -3.12 25.92
C ALA A 114 24.83 -3.77 25.45
N ILE A 115 24.41 -4.87 26.09
CA ILE A 115 23.12 -5.52 25.83
C ILE A 115 21.99 -4.59 26.23
N GLN A 116 22.02 -4.05 27.44
CA GLN A 116 21.04 -3.09 27.95
C GLN A 116 20.88 -1.89 27.01
N ARG A 117 22.00 -1.27 26.60
CA ARG A 117 21.95 -0.14 25.65
C ARG A 117 21.28 -0.51 24.33
N ARG A 118 21.60 -1.68 23.79
CA ARG A 118 21.02 -2.16 22.52
C ARG A 118 19.53 -2.48 22.68
N ASP A 119 19.15 -3.04 23.82
CA ASP A 119 17.77 -3.38 24.13
C ASP A 119 16.93 -2.11 24.34
N GLU A 120 17.45 -1.10 25.06
CA GLU A 120 16.84 0.23 25.18
C GLU A 120 16.64 0.91 23.81
N GLN A 121 17.65 0.86 22.94
CA GLN A 121 17.52 1.38 21.57
C GLN A 121 16.45 0.62 20.77
N SER A 122 16.39 -0.69 20.94
CA SER A 122 15.40 -1.54 20.26
C SER A 122 13.98 -1.25 20.76
N GLU A 123 13.81 -1.04 22.06
CA GLU A 123 12.53 -0.67 22.67
C GLU A 123 12.09 0.74 22.27
N ALA A 124 13.02 1.71 22.27
CA ALA A 124 12.75 3.06 21.81
C ALA A 124 12.29 3.07 20.35
N LYS A 125 12.99 2.36 19.45
CA LYS A 125 12.59 2.25 18.05
C LYS A 125 11.22 1.57 17.88
N LYS A 126 10.96 0.50 18.63
CA LYS A 126 9.64 -0.16 18.62
C LYS A 126 8.55 0.78 19.12
N HIS A 127 8.83 1.59 20.14
CA HIS A 127 7.88 2.57 20.66
C HIS A 127 7.60 3.67 19.62
N GLU A 128 8.65 4.25 19.03
CA GLU A 128 8.53 5.24 17.95
C GLU A 128 7.70 4.70 16.78
N THR A 129 7.99 3.49 16.29
CA THR A 129 7.19 2.87 15.22
C THR A 129 5.73 2.69 15.61
N ARG A 130 5.43 2.31 16.86
CA ARG A 130 4.05 2.20 17.33
C ARG A 130 3.35 3.55 17.39
N GLU A 131 4.01 4.59 17.89
CA GLU A 131 3.43 5.93 17.97
C GLU A 131 3.23 6.54 16.58
N THR A 132 4.21 6.41 15.68
CA THR A 132 4.06 6.83 14.28
C THR A 132 2.93 6.07 13.60
N ALA A 133 2.78 4.77 13.84
CA ALA A 133 1.67 3.99 13.28
C ALA A 133 0.30 4.46 13.82
N LYS A 134 0.20 4.78 15.11
CA LYS A 134 -1.03 5.36 15.69
C LYS A 134 -1.35 6.72 15.08
N GLN A 135 -0.37 7.61 15.00
CA GLN A 135 -0.53 8.93 14.38
C GLN A 135 -0.97 8.80 12.92
N ALA A 136 -0.36 7.90 12.14
CA ALA A 136 -0.75 7.66 10.76
C ALA A 136 -2.20 7.16 10.62
N ILE A 137 -2.70 6.39 11.59
CA ILE A 137 -4.11 5.96 11.62
C ILE A 137 -5.01 7.15 11.91
N ASP A 138 -4.69 7.97 12.92
CA ASP A 138 -5.47 9.14 13.29
C ASP A 138 -5.52 10.15 12.13
N ASP A 139 -4.37 10.48 11.53
CA ASP A 139 -4.24 11.36 10.36
C ASP A 139 -5.06 10.86 9.16
N PHE A 140 -5.09 9.54 8.94
CA PHE A 140 -5.88 8.95 7.86
C PHE A 140 -7.37 9.17 8.07
N TYR A 141 -7.88 8.95 9.28
CA TYR A 141 -9.30 9.14 9.58
C TYR A 141 -9.70 10.61 9.57
N GLU A 142 -8.85 11.52 10.07
CA GLU A 142 -9.09 12.96 9.98
C GLU A 142 -9.20 13.40 8.52
N ASN A 143 -8.22 13.08 7.68
CA ASN A 143 -8.24 13.43 6.26
C ASN A 143 -9.40 12.75 5.50
N TYR A 144 -9.72 11.49 5.82
CA TYR A 144 -10.85 10.78 5.23
C TYR A 144 -12.18 11.45 5.58
N ASN A 145 -12.39 11.78 6.85
CA ASN A 145 -13.61 12.43 7.31
C ASN A 145 -13.73 13.83 6.71
N ASP A 146 -12.65 14.61 6.70
CA ASP A 146 -12.63 15.93 6.05
C ASP A 146 -12.98 15.84 4.56
N LYS A 147 -12.40 14.87 3.85
CA LYS A 147 -12.69 14.66 2.42
C LYS A 147 -14.13 14.24 2.20
N LYS A 148 -14.65 13.34 3.05
CA LYS A 148 -16.05 12.90 3.01
C LYS A 148 -16.99 14.07 3.27
N ASP A 149 -16.75 14.85 4.31
CA ASP A 149 -17.61 15.97 4.70
C ASP A 149 -17.57 17.08 3.65
N LYS A 150 -16.40 17.37 3.06
CA LYS A 150 -16.28 18.27 1.91
C LYS A 150 -17.07 17.78 0.70
N SER A 151 -17.00 16.48 0.37
CA SER A 151 -17.77 15.88 -0.73
C SER A 151 -19.29 15.95 -0.48
N ILE A 152 -19.72 15.68 0.76
CA ILE A 152 -21.13 15.81 1.16
C ILE A 152 -21.58 17.27 1.09
N ALA A 153 -20.77 18.21 1.57
CA ALA A 153 -21.07 19.64 1.50
C ALA A 153 -21.17 20.11 0.04
N GLN A 154 -20.22 19.72 -0.80
CA GLN A 154 -20.23 20.01 -2.23
C GLN A 154 -21.50 19.46 -2.90
N THR A 155 -21.84 18.19 -2.66
CA THR A 155 -23.05 17.57 -3.23
C THR A 155 -24.32 18.31 -2.78
N ARG A 156 -24.36 18.77 -1.53
CA ARG A 156 -25.49 19.55 -0.99
C ARG A 156 -25.59 20.94 -1.61
N ASP A 157 -24.46 21.58 -1.85
CA ASP A 157 -24.45 22.91 -2.46
C ASP A 157 -24.79 22.80 -3.95
N GLU A 158 -24.26 21.81 -4.66
CA GLU A 158 -24.67 21.47 -6.03
C GLU A 158 -26.17 21.13 -6.12
N GLU A 159 -26.72 20.39 -5.14
CA GLU A 159 -28.16 20.11 -5.07
C GLU A 159 -28.97 21.41 -4.90
N LYS A 160 -28.55 22.30 -4.00
CA LYS A 160 -29.23 23.59 -3.80
C LYS A 160 -29.17 24.45 -5.07
N GLU A 161 -28.00 24.54 -5.70
CA GLU A 161 -27.82 25.28 -6.95
C GLU A 161 -28.64 24.66 -8.10
N PHE A 162 -28.73 23.33 -8.14
CA PHE A 162 -29.57 22.63 -9.10
C PHE A 162 -31.06 22.91 -8.86
N ILE A 163 -31.51 22.90 -7.61
CA ILE A 163 -32.89 23.25 -7.26
C ILE A 163 -33.15 24.73 -7.58
N GLU A 164 -32.25 25.64 -7.24
CA GLU A 164 -32.39 27.07 -7.53
C GLU A 164 -32.40 27.35 -9.04
N SER A 165 -31.50 26.74 -9.81
CA SER A 165 -31.50 26.88 -11.28
C SER A 165 -32.76 26.30 -11.92
N ARG A 166 -33.31 25.21 -11.34
CA ARG A 166 -34.61 24.66 -11.72
C ARG A 166 -35.75 25.62 -11.36
N GLU A 167 -35.80 26.15 -10.14
CA GLU A 167 -36.83 27.08 -9.70
C GLU A 167 -36.78 28.39 -10.48
N SER A 168 -35.59 28.96 -10.72
CA SER A 168 -35.37 30.13 -11.57
C SER A 168 -35.82 29.88 -13.01
N THR A 169 -35.50 28.70 -13.56
CA THR A 169 -35.98 28.31 -14.90
C THR A 169 -37.49 28.09 -14.95
N VAL A 170 -38.11 27.60 -13.88
CA VAL A 170 -39.57 27.41 -13.80
C VAL A 170 -40.32 28.73 -13.55
N ALA A 171 -39.74 29.65 -12.77
CA ALA A 171 -40.37 30.89 -12.33
C ALA A 171 -40.17 32.07 -13.31
N GLY A 172 -39.11 32.07 -14.13
CA GLY A 172 -38.81 33.17 -15.05
C GLY A 172 -38.89 32.78 -16.53
N GLY A 173 -39.63 33.57 -17.32
CA GLY A 173 -39.61 33.53 -18.79
C GLY A 173 -40.90 33.04 -19.46
N THR A 174 -40.93 33.11 -20.79
CA THR A 174 -42.04 32.59 -21.60
C THR A 174 -42.05 31.05 -21.56
N SER A 175 -43.21 30.42 -21.80
CA SER A 175 -43.30 28.95 -21.83
C SER A 175 -42.32 28.31 -22.83
N TRP A 176 -41.96 29.03 -23.90
CA TRP A 176 -41.00 28.59 -24.92
C TRP A 176 -39.54 28.66 -24.46
N GLU A 177 -39.18 29.65 -23.64
CA GLU A 177 -37.84 29.75 -23.05
C GLU A 177 -37.55 28.57 -22.11
N ARG A 178 -38.57 28.09 -21.40
CA ARG A 178 -38.51 26.86 -20.58
C ARG A 178 -38.30 25.61 -21.44
N ILE A 179 -39.04 25.48 -22.53
CA ILE A 179 -38.93 24.34 -23.46
C ILE A 179 -37.53 24.30 -24.09
N VAL A 180 -37.01 25.44 -24.53
CA VAL A 180 -35.67 25.54 -25.15
C VAL A 180 -34.55 25.15 -24.18
N LYS A 181 -34.66 25.47 -22.89
CA LYS A 181 -33.67 25.04 -21.88
C LYS A 181 -33.71 23.54 -21.58
N LEU A 182 -34.87 22.89 -21.69
CA LEU A 182 -35.05 21.45 -21.45
C LEU A 182 -34.69 20.59 -22.66
N VAL A 183 -34.80 21.14 -23.86
CA VAL A 183 -34.50 20.45 -25.11
C VAL A 183 -33.03 20.66 -25.46
N ASP A 184 -32.26 19.58 -25.58
CA ASP A 184 -30.89 19.65 -26.09
C ASP A 184 -30.90 20.04 -27.57
N LEU A 185 -30.67 21.33 -27.84
CA LEU A 185 -30.56 21.89 -29.18
C LEU A 185 -29.21 21.60 -29.85
N SER A 186 -28.27 20.93 -29.18
CA SER A 186 -26.96 20.64 -29.76
C SER A 186 -27.07 19.79 -31.03
N GLU A 187 -26.19 20.09 -31.99
CA GLU A 187 -26.05 19.32 -33.23
C GLU A 187 -25.36 17.96 -32.99
N LYS A 188 -24.90 17.69 -31.76
CA LYS A 188 -24.23 16.42 -31.42
C LYS A 188 -25.12 15.21 -31.71
N HIS A 189 -26.43 15.35 -31.52
CA HIS A 189 -27.43 14.33 -31.83
C HIS A 189 -27.93 14.37 -33.29
N ALA A 190 -27.49 15.34 -34.10
CA ALA A 190 -27.87 15.43 -35.51
C ALA A 190 -27.27 14.29 -36.35
N ARG A 191 -26.12 13.73 -35.94
CA ARG A 191 -25.49 12.60 -36.65
C ARG A 191 -26.14 11.23 -36.39
N THR A 192 -26.88 11.08 -35.29
CA THR A 192 -27.60 9.84 -34.94
C THR A 192 -29.07 9.88 -35.36
N SER A 193 -29.61 11.08 -35.63
CA SER A 193 -31.00 11.30 -36.02
C SER A 193 -31.18 11.06 -37.52
N THR A 194 -32.01 10.08 -37.89
CA THR A 194 -32.43 9.85 -39.29
C THR A 194 -33.40 10.92 -39.82
N VAL A 195 -33.94 11.76 -38.93
CA VAL A 195 -34.87 12.85 -39.25
C VAL A 195 -34.16 14.19 -39.09
N ASP A 196 -34.28 15.06 -40.09
CA ASP A 196 -33.78 16.42 -40.02
C ASP A 196 -34.66 17.26 -39.07
N LYS A 197 -34.05 17.73 -37.98
CA LYS A 197 -34.68 18.57 -36.95
C LYS A 197 -34.28 20.04 -37.07
N SER A 198 -33.60 20.45 -38.13
CA SER A 198 -33.08 21.81 -38.30
C SER A 198 -34.20 22.86 -38.27
N ARG A 199 -35.28 22.64 -39.03
CA ARG A 199 -36.46 23.54 -39.03
C ARG A 199 -37.16 23.59 -37.67
N PHE A 200 -37.15 22.49 -36.92
CA PHE A 200 -37.71 22.46 -35.57
C PHE A 200 -36.86 23.24 -34.57
N ARG A 201 -35.53 23.15 -34.66
CA ARG A 201 -34.61 23.98 -33.86
C ARG A 201 -34.80 25.48 -34.16
N GLU A 202 -34.86 25.85 -35.44
CA GLU A 202 -35.12 27.24 -35.87
C GLU A 202 -36.47 27.74 -35.34
N LEU A 203 -37.52 26.93 -35.43
CA LEU A 203 -38.84 27.27 -34.90
C LEU A 203 -38.79 27.50 -33.38
N LEU A 204 -38.13 26.62 -32.62
CA LEU A 204 -37.99 26.76 -31.17
C LEU A 204 -37.21 28.02 -30.77
N LEU A 205 -36.15 28.38 -31.52
CA LEU A 205 -35.41 29.61 -31.29
C LEU A 205 -36.26 30.85 -31.59
N SER A 206 -37.04 30.83 -32.68
CA SER A 206 -37.94 31.95 -33.02
C SER A 206 -39.04 32.18 -31.97
N LEU A 207 -39.61 31.09 -31.43
CA LEU A 207 -40.67 31.14 -30.41
C LEU A 207 -40.16 31.53 -29.03
N LYS A 208 -38.88 31.29 -28.73
CA LYS A 208 -38.22 31.75 -27.50
C LYS A 208 -38.14 33.28 -27.47
N ASP A 209 -37.76 33.91 -28.59
CA ASP A 209 -37.50 35.34 -28.65
C ASP A 209 -38.78 36.18 -28.95
N ASP A 210 -39.90 35.53 -29.31
CA ASP A 210 -41.18 36.20 -29.57
C ASP A 210 -42.02 36.40 -28.28
N PRO A 211 -42.24 37.65 -27.82
CA PRO A 211 -43.04 37.95 -26.63
C PRO A 211 -44.54 37.70 -26.79
N ASN A 212 -45.04 37.55 -28.03
CA ASN A 212 -46.44 37.27 -28.34
C ASN A 212 -46.66 35.81 -28.79
N ALA A 213 -45.68 34.94 -28.57
CA ALA A 213 -45.80 33.53 -28.88
C ALA A 213 -47.00 32.89 -28.16
N PRO A 214 -47.70 31.92 -28.79
CA PRO A 214 -48.82 31.24 -28.17
C PRO A 214 -48.38 30.56 -26.86
N GLY A 215 -49.09 30.86 -25.76
CA GLY A 215 -48.72 30.38 -24.41
C GLY A 215 -47.62 31.19 -23.71
N ALA A 216 -47.20 32.35 -24.25
CA ALA A 216 -46.26 33.27 -23.61
C ALA A 216 -46.88 34.08 -22.45
N LYS A 217 -48.16 34.44 -22.56
CA LYS A 217 -48.98 34.88 -21.43
C LYS A 217 -49.59 33.62 -20.81
N GLY A 218 -49.16 33.27 -19.60
CA GLY A 218 -49.59 32.06 -18.90
C GLY A 218 -51.11 31.89 -18.84
N TYR A 219 -51.56 30.64 -18.68
CA TYR A 219 -52.93 30.30 -18.31
C TYR A 219 -53.23 30.67 -16.85
#